data_AF-A0A9D1DZQ7-F1
#
_entry.id   AF-A0A9D1DZQ7-F1
#
_cell.length_a   1.000
_cell.length_b   1.000
_cell.length_c   1.000
_cell.angle_alpha   90.00
_cell.angle_beta   90.00
_cell.angle_gamma   90.00
#
_symmetry.space_group_name_H-M   'P 1'
#
loop_
_entity.id
_entity.type
_entity.pdbx_description
1 polymer ?
#
loop_
_entity_poly.entity_id
_entity_poly.type
_entity_poly.pdbx_seq_one_letter_code
_entity_poly.pdbx_strand_id
1 'polypeptide(L)'
;MRKILIVLAGLSVMLCSCAQKGTEFTVLQWNIWQEGTMVPGGYDAIVDEIERLRPDFVTFSEVRNYHGIRFCDRIVASLRERGLEYYSFYSYDSGLLSRYPITDSTTVFPENGDHGSIYRMVSEIDGREIAVYTAHLDYLNDAYYNVRGYDGSTWEKIPIPQTVLEVLQVNDASQRDDAIRDFIAAARKDIEAGRIVILGGDFNEPSHLDWIRETKDLYDHNGLIIPWTVPLMLDNAGFVDTYREQFPDVLSHPGFTFPADNPLIPVERLTWTPDADERDRIDYIFYYPYPGLELLDAAVFGPRGSICNSQRVTEATEDPFIEPLGVWPTDHKGVLVRFLLQ
;
A
#
# COMPACT_ATOMS: atom_id res chain seq x y z
N MET A 1 24.75 67.70 -42.29
CA MET A 1 24.33 66.29 -42.08
C MET A 1 24.68 65.88 -40.65
N ARG A 2 23.75 66.02 -39.71
CA ARG A 2 23.91 65.65 -38.30
C ARG A 2 23.51 64.18 -38.15
N LYS A 3 24.44 63.31 -37.76
CA LYS A 3 24.12 61.92 -37.38
C LYS A 3 23.78 61.91 -35.88
N ILE A 4 22.53 61.59 -35.57
CA ILE A 4 22.06 61.31 -34.22
C ILE A 4 22.29 59.81 -33.99
N LEU A 5 23.17 59.46 -33.04
CA LEU A 5 23.25 58.09 -32.50
C LEU A 5 22.23 58.00 -31.36
N ILE A 6 21.21 57.17 -31.54
CA ILE A 6 20.30 56.75 -30.48
C ILE A 6 20.93 55.52 -29.84
N VAL A 7 21.38 55.64 -28.58
CA VAL A 7 21.79 54.50 -27.76
C VAL A 7 20.55 54.01 -27.02
N LEU A 8 20.00 52.86 -27.43
CA LEU A 8 19.00 52.14 -26.66
C LEU A 8 19.73 51.36 -25.55
N ALA A 9 19.57 51.81 -24.31
CA ALA A 9 19.90 51.03 -23.13
C ALA A 9 18.73 50.07 -22.85
N GLY A 10 18.91 48.78 -23.18
CA GLY A 10 17.97 47.73 -22.81
C GLY A 10 18.10 47.43 -21.31
N LEU A 11 17.03 47.68 -20.56
CA LEU A 11 16.90 47.28 -19.16
C LEU A 11 16.60 45.78 -19.12
N SER A 12 17.62 44.95 -18.88
CA SER A 12 17.45 43.53 -18.60
C SER A 12 16.94 43.37 -17.16
N VAL A 13 15.63 43.20 -17.02
CA VAL A 13 15.02 42.74 -15.78
C VAL A 13 15.41 41.27 -15.59
N MET A 14 16.44 41.01 -14.78
CA MET A 14 16.69 39.67 -14.27
C MET A 14 15.55 39.31 -13.31
N LEU A 15 14.55 38.60 -13.82
CA LEU A 15 13.64 37.81 -13.00
C LEU A 15 14.49 36.69 -12.38
N CYS A 16 14.96 36.91 -11.15
CA CYS A 16 15.37 35.81 -10.29
C CYS A 16 14.11 35.00 -9.98
N SER A 17 13.84 34.00 -10.82
CA SER A 17 13.00 32.86 -10.42
C SER A 17 13.73 32.20 -9.25
N CYS A 18 13.28 32.45 -8.03
CA CYS A 18 13.49 31.48 -6.97
C CYS A 18 12.76 30.23 -7.43
N ALA A 19 13.49 29.26 -7.98
CA ALA A 19 12.94 27.93 -8.18
C ALA A 19 12.43 27.48 -6.80
N GLN A 20 11.11 27.36 -6.68
CA GLN A 20 10.50 26.82 -5.47
C GLN A 20 11.05 25.41 -5.35
N LYS A 21 11.76 25.15 -4.25
CA LYS A 21 12.33 23.83 -4.00
C LYS A 21 11.13 22.92 -3.73
N GLY A 22 10.90 21.94 -4.59
CA GLY A 22 9.79 21.00 -4.43
C GLY A 22 9.84 20.31 -3.07
N THR A 23 8.68 19.85 -2.62
CA THR A 23 8.48 19.24 -1.31
C THR A 23 8.36 17.74 -1.46
N GLU A 24 9.28 17.03 -0.81
CA GLU A 24 9.22 15.58 -0.74
C GLU A 24 8.28 15.15 0.38
N PHE A 25 7.48 14.11 0.12
CA PHE A 25 6.66 13.47 1.13
C PHE A 25 6.66 11.95 0.93
N THR A 26 6.29 11.23 1.99
CA THR A 26 6.31 9.77 2.03
C THR A 26 4.95 9.19 2.42
N VAL A 27 4.62 8.06 1.80
CA VAL A 27 3.42 7.27 2.13
C VAL A 27 3.86 5.86 2.47
N LEU A 28 3.41 5.37 3.62
CA LEU A 28 3.61 3.99 4.06
C LEU A 28 2.28 3.24 4.03
N GLN A 29 2.21 2.14 3.29
CA GLN A 29 1.18 1.14 3.49
C GLN A 29 1.72 0.08 4.46
N TRP A 30 0.89 -0.35 5.42
CA TRP A 30 1.28 -1.40 6.35
C TRP A 30 0.09 -2.16 6.96
N ASN A 31 -0.08 -3.45 6.61
CA ASN A 31 -0.90 -4.35 7.41
C ASN A 31 -0.18 -4.67 8.74
N ILE A 32 -0.83 -4.33 9.86
CA ILE A 32 -0.24 -4.41 11.21
C ILE A 32 -0.70 -5.64 12.01
N TRP A 33 -1.35 -6.62 11.38
CA TRP A 33 -1.80 -7.88 11.97
C TRP A 33 -2.49 -7.72 13.33
N GLN A 34 -3.70 -7.20 13.25
CA GLN A 34 -4.55 -6.90 14.40
C GLN A 34 -3.86 -5.99 15.42
N GLU A 35 -3.39 -4.82 14.97
CA GLU A 35 -2.72 -3.81 15.81
C GLU A 35 -1.42 -4.28 16.49
N GLY A 36 -0.76 -5.28 15.91
CA GLY A 36 0.46 -5.90 16.41
C GLY A 36 0.21 -6.78 17.64
N THR A 37 -1.04 -7.17 17.92
CA THR A 37 -1.38 -8.00 19.08
C THR A 37 -0.94 -9.45 18.91
N MET A 38 -0.73 -9.88 17.66
CA MET A 38 -0.31 -11.23 17.32
C MET A 38 1.16 -11.51 17.64
N VAL A 39 1.96 -10.46 17.83
CA VAL A 39 3.39 -10.53 18.12
C VAL A 39 3.70 -9.92 19.49
N PRO A 40 4.45 -10.60 20.37
CA PRO A 40 4.92 -10.00 21.62
C PRO A 40 5.70 -8.69 21.37
N GLY A 41 5.22 -7.58 21.92
CA GLY A 41 5.81 -6.25 21.69
C GLY A 41 5.47 -5.62 20.33
N GLY A 42 4.54 -6.21 19.56
CA GLY A 42 4.21 -5.74 18.21
C GLY A 42 3.68 -4.30 18.18
N TYR A 43 2.82 -3.92 19.12
CA TYR A 43 2.36 -2.53 19.21
C TYR A 43 3.52 -1.53 19.39
N ASP A 44 4.44 -1.81 20.32
CA ASP A 44 5.57 -0.90 20.58
C ASP A 44 6.49 -0.82 19.35
N ALA A 45 6.67 -1.94 18.65
CA ALA A 45 7.40 -1.98 17.38
C ALA A 45 6.75 -1.14 16.27
N ILE A 46 5.41 -1.11 16.19
CA ILE A 46 4.69 -0.21 15.27
C ILE A 46 5.03 1.26 15.60
N VAL A 47 5.01 1.63 16.88
CA VAL A 47 5.36 3.00 17.30
C VAL A 47 6.83 3.31 17.00
N ASP A 48 7.75 2.36 17.28
CA ASP A 48 9.19 2.49 17.03
C ASP A 48 9.50 2.75 15.55
N GLU A 49 8.87 1.99 14.65
CA GLU A 49 9.11 2.11 13.22
C GLU A 49 8.52 3.40 12.65
N ILE A 50 7.35 3.85 13.12
CA ILE A 50 6.81 5.17 12.74
C ILE A 50 7.70 6.30 13.28
N GLU A 51 8.23 6.19 14.50
CA GLU A 51 9.18 7.18 15.05
C GLU A 51 10.46 7.25 14.23
N ARG A 52 10.96 6.10 13.78
CA ARG A 52 12.18 5.96 12.99
C ARG A 52 12.02 6.50 11.57
N LEU A 53 10.99 6.03 10.88
CA LEU A 53 10.76 6.34 9.46
C LEU A 53 10.13 7.70 9.25
N ARG A 54 9.29 8.14 10.20
CA ARG A 54 8.59 9.42 10.15
C ARG A 54 7.79 9.63 8.85
N PRO A 55 7.04 8.62 8.37
CA PRO A 55 6.26 8.75 7.14
C PRO A 55 5.28 9.91 7.27
N ASP A 56 5.02 10.62 6.17
CA ASP A 56 4.10 11.75 6.19
C ASP A 56 2.65 11.29 6.22
N PHE A 57 2.36 10.16 5.57
CA PHE A 57 1.09 9.46 5.66
C PHE A 57 1.31 7.96 5.89
N VAL A 58 0.42 7.34 6.67
CA VAL A 58 0.38 5.88 6.86
C VAL A 58 -1.03 5.36 6.60
N THR A 59 -1.16 4.33 5.78
CA THR A 59 -2.38 3.55 5.56
C THR A 59 -2.22 2.19 6.24
N PHE A 60 -3.06 1.91 7.22
CA PHE A 60 -3.04 0.67 7.99
C PHE A 60 -4.13 -0.29 7.54
N SER A 61 -3.82 -1.58 7.61
CA SER A 61 -4.79 -2.68 7.52
C SER A 61 -4.83 -3.45 8.85
N GLU A 62 -5.97 -4.09 9.13
CA GLU A 62 -6.28 -4.77 10.39
C GLU A 62 -6.29 -3.89 11.66
N VAL A 63 -6.96 -2.74 11.58
CA VAL A 63 -7.27 -1.92 12.76
C VAL A 63 -8.53 -2.44 13.45
N ARG A 64 -8.44 -3.03 14.65
CA ARG A 64 -9.55 -3.78 15.27
C ARG A 64 -10.24 -3.08 16.44
N ASN A 65 -9.68 -1.96 16.91
CA ASN A 65 -10.07 -1.21 18.10
C ASN A 65 -10.33 -2.10 19.32
N TYR A 66 -9.41 -3.04 19.58
CA TYR A 66 -9.63 -4.07 20.60
C TYR A 66 -9.86 -3.51 21.99
N HIS A 67 -10.69 -4.23 22.76
CA HIS A 67 -11.10 -3.84 24.12
C HIS A 67 -11.75 -2.45 24.20
N GLY A 68 -12.35 -1.97 23.10
CA GLY A 68 -12.94 -0.64 23.01
C GLY A 68 -11.93 0.50 23.03
N ILE A 69 -10.65 0.19 22.79
CA ILE A 69 -9.58 1.18 22.69
C ILE A 69 -9.47 1.57 21.23
N ARG A 70 -9.69 2.85 20.95
CA ARG A 70 -9.54 3.39 19.60
C ARG A 70 -8.07 3.42 19.21
N PHE A 71 -7.68 2.63 18.21
CA PHE A 71 -6.29 2.54 17.75
C PHE A 71 -5.76 3.91 17.34
N CYS A 72 -6.56 4.69 16.60
CA CYS A 72 -6.23 6.05 16.17
C CYS A 72 -5.80 6.97 17.32
N ASP A 73 -6.51 6.89 18.46
CA ASP A 73 -6.23 7.75 19.62
C ASP A 73 -4.98 7.26 20.36
N ARG A 74 -4.83 5.93 20.47
CA ARG A 74 -3.70 5.28 21.13
C ARG A 74 -2.39 5.55 20.40
N ILE A 75 -2.33 5.32 19.08
CA ILE A 75 -1.12 5.53 18.27
C ILE A 75 -0.69 7.00 18.27
N VAL A 76 -1.63 7.94 18.14
CA VAL A 76 -1.35 9.38 18.23
C VAL A 76 -0.83 9.76 19.61
N ALA A 77 -1.39 9.19 20.69
CA ALA A 77 -0.90 9.45 22.05
C ALA A 77 0.53 8.94 22.24
N SER A 78 0.84 7.71 21.85
CA SER A 78 2.19 7.15 21.97
C SER A 78 3.23 7.90 21.12
N LEU A 79 2.88 8.34 19.91
CA LEU A 79 3.75 9.17 19.09
C LEU A 79 3.97 10.55 19.73
N ARG A 80 2.94 11.14 20.33
CA ARG A 80 3.05 12.42 21.05
C ARG A 80 3.96 12.31 22.27
N GLU A 81 3.94 11.19 23.01
CA GLU A 81 4.87 10.93 24.10
C GLU A 81 6.34 10.90 23.64
N ARG A 82 6.58 10.58 22.36
CA ARG A 82 7.89 10.62 21.69
C ARG A 82 8.19 11.98 21.02
N GLY A 83 7.35 12.99 21.23
CA GLY A 83 7.52 14.32 20.66
C GLY A 83 7.17 14.42 19.17
N LEU A 84 6.39 13.47 18.64
CA LEU A 84 5.91 13.46 17.26
C LEU A 84 4.44 13.84 17.21
N GLU A 85 4.11 14.83 16.39
CA GLU A 85 2.72 15.23 16.16
C GLU A 85 2.19 14.56 14.91
N TYR A 86 1.10 13.81 15.08
CA TYR A 86 0.35 13.13 14.03
C TYR A 86 -1.15 13.28 14.29
N TYR A 87 -1.93 13.13 13.24
CA TYR A 87 -3.38 13.26 13.20
C TYR A 87 -3.99 11.97 12.64
N SER A 88 -5.11 11.57 13.22
CA SER A 88 -5.88 10.40 12.80
C SER A 88 -7.34 10.62 13.19
N PHE A 89 -8.22 9.73 12.75
CA PHE A 89 -9.64 9.74 13.05
C PHE A 89 -10.15 8.31 13.24
N TYR A 90 -11.33 8.18 13.82
CA TYR A 90 -11.91 6.86 14.04
C TYR A 90 -12.18 6.15 12.71
N SER A 91 -11.69 4.93 12.62
CA SER A 91 -11.89 3.99 11.53
C SER A 91 -11.84 2.58 12.13
N TYR A 92 -12.36 1.61 11.39
CA TYR A 92 -12.38 0.20 11.78
C TYR A 92 -11.94 -0.62 10.58
N ASP A 93 -11.25 -1.72 10.82
CA ASP A 93 -10.66 -2.63 9.84
C ASP A 93 -9.46 -2.06 9.05
N SER A 94 -9.53 -0.82 8.58
CA SER A 94 -8.39 -0.06 8.06
C SER A 94 -8.20 1.25 8.83
N GLY A 95 -7.05 1.92 8.68
CA GLY A 95 -6.77 3.18 9.41
C GLY A 95 -5.82 4.14 8.70
N LEU A 96 -5.87 5.41 9.08
CA LEU A 96 -5.06 6.48 8.49
C LEU A 96 -4.34 7.29 9.54
N LEU A 97 -3.08 7.65 9.26
CA LEU A 97 -2.27 8.54 10.06
C LEU A 97 -1.63 9.60 9.16
N SER A 98 -1.62 10.85 9.59
CA SER A 98 -1.08 11.98 8.84
C SER A 98 -0.20 12.84 9.73
N ARG A 99 0.98 13.23 9.24
CA ARG A 99 1.80 14.26 9.89
C ARG A 99 1.16 15.65 9.77
N TYR A 100 0.31 15.85 8.77
CA TYR A 100 -0.36 17.10 8.48
C TYR A 100 -1.79 17.10 9.04
N PRO A 101 -2.34 18.25 9.47
CA PRO A 101 -3.71 18.33 9.97
C PRO A 101 -4.74 17.80 8.96
N ILE A 102 -5.69 17.01 9.45
CA ILE A 102 -6.78 16.47 8.63
C ILE A 102 -7.89 17.51 8.54
N THR A 103 -8.25 17.92 7.31
CA THR A 103 -9.29 18.93 7.06
C THR A 103 -10.65 18.30 6.78
N ASP A 104 -10.68 17.06 6.29
CA ASP A 104 -11.88 16.28 6.02
C ASP A 104 -11.59 14.78 6.12
N SER A 105 -12.60 13.98 6.45
CA SER A 105 -12.50 12.51 6.51
C SER A 105 -13.83 11.86 6.17
N THR A 106 -13.82 10.70 5.52
CA THR A 106 -15.06 10.03 5.10
C THR A 106 -14.88 8.51 5.04
N THR A 107 -15.91 7.77 5.44
CA THR A 107 -16.05 6.34 5.12
C THR A 107 -16.47 6.19 3.67
N VAL A 108 -15.64 5.53 2.85
CA VAL A 108 -15.90 5.31 1.43
C VAL A 108 -16.61 3.97 1.25
N PHE A 109 -16.07 2.94 1.87
CA PHE A 109 -16.66 1.60 1.94
C PHE A 109 -16.65 1.16 3.40
N PRO A 110 -17.81 1.06 4.08
CA PRO A 110 -17.86 0.67 5.48
C PRO A 110 -17.56 -0.82 5.63
N GLU A 111 -16.86 -1.19 6.71
CA GLU A 111 -16.76 -2.58 7.09
C GLU A 111 -18.14 -3.20 7.37
N ASN A 112 -18.34 -4.42 6.88
CA ASN A 112 -19.54 -5.20 7.12
C ASN A 112 -19.25 -6.70 7.20
N GLY A 113 -19.21 -7.26 8.41
CA GLY A 113 -19.02 -8.69 8.65
C GLY A 113 -17.59 -9.18 8.47
N ASP A 114 -16.60 -8.30 8.68
CA ASP A 114 -15.16 -8.48 8.43
C ASP A 114 -14.79 -8.56 6.94
N HIS A 115 -15.63 -8.00 6.07
CA HIS A 115 -15.45 -8.01 4.61
C HIS A 115 -14.86 -6.69 4.07
N GLY A 116 -13.76 -6.24 4.69
CA GLY A 116 -12.97 -5.12 4.22
C GLY A 116 -13.60 -3.73 4.39
N SER A 117 -12.78 -2.69 4.20
CA SER A 117 -13.14 -1.29 4.41
C SER A 117 -12.25 -0.35 3.61
N ILE A 118 -12.80 0.84 3.30
CA ILE A 118 -12.05 1.96 2.74
C ILE A 118 -12.43 3.26 3.45
N TYR A 119 -11.41 3.98 3.93
CA TYR A 119 -11.56 5.33 4.47
C TYR A 119 -10.69 6.32 3.71
N ARG A 120 -11.11 7.58 3.75
CA ARG A 120 -10.45 8.70 3.09
C ARG A 120 -10.16 9.78 4.11
N MET A 121 -9.01 10.43 3.98
CA MET A 121 -8.73 11.74 4.59
C MET A 121 -8.34 12.75 3.52
N VAL A 122 -8.60 14.03 3.80
CA VAL A 122 -7.99 15.17 3.11
C VAL A 122 -7.03 15.87 4.06
N SER A 123 -5.86 16.19 3.55
CA SER A 123 -4.88 17.04 4.21
C SER A 123 -4.25 18.00 3.19
N GLU A 124 -3.23 18.74 3.61
CA GLU A 124 -2.56 19.74 2.78
C GLU A 124 -1.04 19.67 2.97
N ILE A 125 -0.31 19.68 1.84
CA ILE A 125 1.15 19.84 1.79
C ILE A 125 1.44 21.11 1.00
N ASP A 126 2.07 22.11 1.63
CA ASP A 126 2.46 23.37 1.00
C ASP A 126 1.35 24.06 0.16
N GLY A 127 0.12 24.10 0.70
CA GLY A 127 -1.01 24.72 0.01
C GLY A 127 -1.66 23.83 -1.05
N ARG A 128 -1.26 22.55 -1.18
CA ARG A 128 -1.87 21.58 -2.09
C ARG A 128 -2.64 20.53 -1.32
N GLU A 129 -3.93 20.44 -1.61
CA GLU A 129 -4.79 19.40 -1.03
C GLU A 129 -4.40 18.01 -1.57
N ILE A 130 -4.36 17.06 -0.65
CA ILE A 130 -4.12 15.65 -0.93
C ILE A 130 -5.19 14.81 -0.25
N ALA A 131 -5.82 13.92 -1.03
CA ALA A 131 -6.73 12.90 -0.57
C ALA A 131 -5.98 11.56 -0.48
N VAL A 132 -5.89 11.01 0.73
CA VAL A 132 -5.25 9.72 0.98
C VAL A 132 -6.32 8.73 1.42
N TYR A 133 -6.34 7.59 0.75
CA TYR A 133 -7.26 6.50 0.99
C TYR A 133 -6.50 5.32 1.58
N THR A 134 -7.08 4.71 2.61
CA THR A 134 -6.62 3.43 3.16
C THR A 134 -7.62 2.35 2.78
N ALA A 135 -7.13 1.16 2.44
CA ALA A 135 -7.94 -0.01 2.18
C ALA A 135 -7.42 -1.22 2.96
N HIS A 136 -8.35 -2.02 3.45
CA HIS A 136 -8.12 -3.42 3.77
C HIS A 136 -9.27 -4.15 3.09
N LEU A 137 -8.98 -4.88 2.02
CA LEU A 137 -10.04 -5.49 1.21
C LEU A 137 -10.37 -6.90 1.71
N ASP A 138 -11.56 -7.38 1.35
CA ASP A 138 -12.10 -8.67 1.78
C ASP A 138 -11.09 -9.82 1.60
N TYR A 139 -10.83 -10.55 2.67
CA TYR A 139 -9.89 -11.68 2.73
C TYR A 139 -10.54 -13.01 2.34
N LEU A 140 -11.86 -13.05 2.17
CA LEU A 140 -12.58 -14.26 1.77
C LEU A 140 -12.68 -14.38 0.25
N ASN A 141 -12.88 -15.61 -0.21
CA ASN A 141 -12.82 -16.02 -1.61
C ASN A 141 -11.49 -15.65 -2.28
N ASP A 142 -10.42 -15.74 -1.50
CA ASP A 142 -9.11 -15.29 -1.94
C ASP A 142 -8.45 -16.29 -2.90
N ALA A 143 -8.66 -16.04 -4.19
CA ALA A 143 -8.49 -17.07 -5.20
C ALA A 143 -7.03 -17.41 -5.54
N TYR A 144 -6.04 -16.63 -5.07
CA TYR A 144 -4.63 -17.00 -5.25
C TYR A 144 -4.22 -18.18 -4.37
N TYR A 145 -4.95 -18.46 -3.28
CA TYR A 145 -4.83 -19.71 -2.54
C TYR A 145 -5.42 -20.89 -3.32
N ASN A 146 -6.52 -20.68 -4.06
CA ASN A 146 -7.13 -21.73 -4.87
C ASN A 146 -6.16 -22.23 -5.95
N VAL A 147 -5.40 -21.33 -6.58
CA VAL A 147 -4.35 -21.69 -7.54
C VAL A 147 -3.26 -22.58 -6.91
N ARG A 148 -3.08 -22.51 -5.58
CA ARG A 148 -2.11 -23.30 -4.80
C ARG A 148 -2.71 -24.56 -4.16
N GLY A 149 -3.98 -24.86 -4.47
CA GLY A 149 -4.67 -26.07 -4.01
C GLY A 149 -5.31 -25.95 -2.62
N TYR A 150 -5.61 -24.73 -2.18
CA TYR A 150 -6.27 -24.45 -0.91
C TYR A 150 -7.47 -23.51 -1.13
N ASP A 151 -8.57 -23.74 -0.43
CA ASP A 151 -9.74 -22.89 -0.54
C ASP A 151 -9.47 -21.51 0.09
N GLY A 152 -9.66 -20.43 -0.66
CA GLY A 152 -9.41 -19.05 -0.20
C GLY A 152 -10.40 -18.50 0.84
N SER A 153 -11.23 -19.35 1.47
CA SER A 153 -12.11 -18.96 2.58
C SER A 153 -11.97 -19.88 3.80
N THR A 154 -11.64 -21.15 3.58
CA THR A 154 -11.54 -22.17 4.64
C THR A 154 -10.12 -22.70 4.84
N TRP A 155 -9.22 -22.44 3.87
CA TRP A 155 -7.86 -22.96 3.79
C TRP A 155 -7.79 -24.50 3.81
N GLU A 156 -8.88 -25.18 3.49
CA GLU A 156 -8.90 -26.62 3.27
C GLU A 156 -8.32 -26.97 1.90
N LYS A 157 -7.74 -28.16 1.76
CA LYS A 157 -7.20 -28.61 0.46
C LYS A 157 -8.31 -28.80 -0.57
N ILE A 158 -8.10 -28.28 -1.76
CA ILE A 158 -8.98 -28.42 -2.92
C ILE A 158 -8.17 -28.77 -4.18
N PRO A 159 -8.82 -29.28 -5.24
CA PRO A 159 -8.19 -29.36 -6.56
C PRO A 159 -7.82 -27.97 -7.10
N ILE A 160 -6.64 -27.84 -7.71
CA ILE A 160 -6.20 -26.61 -8.36
C ILE A 160 -7.11 -26.28 -9.55
N PRO A 161 -7.67 -25.05 -9.66
CA PRO A 161 -8.40 -24.59 -10.84
C PRO A 161 -7.59 -24.76 -12.12
N GLN A 162 -8.26 -25.12 -13.21
CA GLN A 162 -7.61 -25.40 -14.49
C GLN A 162 -7.68 -24.22 -15.46
N THR A 163 -8.53 -23.23 -15.17
CA THR A 163 -8.73 -22.07 -16.05
C THR A 163 -8.76 -20.75 -15.28
N VAL A 164 -8.34 -19.68 -15.95
CA VAL A 164 -8.44 -18.31 -15.42
C VAL A 164 -9.89 -17.96 -15.06
N LEU A 165 -10.87 -18.46 -15.82
CA LEU A 165 -12.28 -18.20 -15.55
C LEU A 165 -12.73 -18.78 -14.20
N GLU A 166 -12.29 -20.00 -13.85
CA GLU A 166 -12.60 -20.61 -12.56
C GLU A 166 -12.00 -19.81 -11.41
N VAL A 167 -10.77 -19.29 -11.57
CA VAL A 167 -10.14 -18.44 -10.56
C VAL A 167 -10.88 -17.12 -10.38
N LEU A 168 -11.19 -16.42 -11.47
CA LEU A 168 -11.89 -15.14 -11.41
C LEU A 168 -13.33 -15.27 -10.86
N GLN A 169 -14.02 -16.38 -11.14
CA GLN A 169 -15.34 -16.66 -10.56
C GLN A 169 -15.32 -16.73 -9.03
N VAL A 170 -14.24 -17.27 -8.44
CA VAL A 170 -14.05 -17.29 -6.99
C VAL A 170 -13.66 -15.89 -6.52
N ASN A 171 -12.65 -15.29 -7.15
CA ASN A 171 -12.13 -13.97 -6.79
C ASN A 171 -13.23 -12.90 -6.72
N ASP A 172 -14.08 -12.85 -7.74
CA ASP A 172 -15.13 -11.85 -7.91
C ASP A 172 -16.39 -12.18 -7.09
N ALA A 173 -16.37 -13.24 -6.26
CA ALA A 173 -17.39 -13.51 -5.25
C ALA A 173 -17.08 -12.80 -3.92
N SER A 174 -15.87 -12.23 -3.76
CA SER A 174 -15.51 -11.33 -2.66
C SER A 174 -16.18 -9.96 -2.81
N GLN A 175 -16.03 -9.08 -1.82
CA GLN A 175 -16.46 -7.68 -1.91
C GLN A 175 -15.37 -6.72 -2.43
N ARG A 176 -14.22 -7.24 -2.87
CA ARG A 176 -13.05 -6.42 -3.22
C ARG A 176 -13.32 -5.47 -4.38
N ASP A 177 -13.97 -5.95 -5.43
CA ASP A 177 -14.27 -5.17 -6.63
C ASP A 177 -15.35 -4.11 -6.37
N ASP A 178 -16.37 -4.42 -5.56
CA ASP A 178 -17.37 -3.46 -5.10
C ASP A 178 -16.72 -2.30 -4.31
N ALA A 179 -15.85 -2.62 -3.35
CA ALA A 179 -15.10 -1.61 -2.59
C ALA A 179 -14.26 -0.70 -3.49
N ILE A 180 -13.62 -1.27 -4.52
CA ILE A 180 -12.78 -0.53 -5.46
C ILE A 180 -13.61 0.32 -6.44
N ARG A 181 -14.82 -0.10 -6.81
CA ARG A 181 -15.77 0.77 -7.55
C ARG A 181 -16.14 2.00 -6.74
N ASP A 182 -16.42 1.84 -5.45
CA ASP A 182 -16.76 2.94 -4.54
C ASP A 182 -15.56 3.87 -4.33
N PHE A 183 -14.34 3.31 -4.19
CA PHE A 183 -13.11 4.09 -4.21
C PHE A 183 -12.96 4.91 -5.49
N ILE A 184 -13.05 4.29 -6.68
CA ILE A 184 -12.90 5.00 -7.96
C ILE A 184 -13.93 6.12 -8.08
N ALA A 185 -15.18 5.89 -7.66
CA ALA A 185 -16.22 6.90 -7.66
C ALA A 185 -15.94 8.06 -6.70
N ALA A 186 -15.37 7.78 -5.51
CA ALA A 186 -14.96 8.81 -4.57
C ALA A 186 -13.73 9.59 -5.08
N ALA A 187 -12.72 8.89 -5.57
CA ALA A 187 -11.47 9.46 -6.05
C ALA A 187 -11.69 10.39 -7.25
N ARG A 188 -12.64 10.06 -8.15
CA ARG A 188 -13.03 10.97 -9.25
C ARG A 188 -13.45 12.36 -8.74
N LYS A 189 -14.16 12.43 -7.62
CA LYS A 189 -14.57 13.71 -7.02
C LYS A 189 -13.37 14.51 -6.51
N ASP A 190 -12.35 13.83 -6.00
CA ASP A 190 -11.11 14.48 -5.55
C ASP A 190 -10.23 14.93 -6.69
N ILE A 191 -10.13 14.11 -7.75
CA ILE A 191 -9.45 14.48 -9.00
C ILE A 191 -10.13 15.72 -9.60
N GLU A 192 -11.46 15.75 -9.69
CA GLU A 192 -12.23 16.90 -10.17
C GLU A 192 -12.07 18.15 -9.27
N ALA A 193 -11.88 17.95 -7.97
CA ALA A 193 -11.56 19.02 -7.02
C ALA A 193 -10.09 19.50 -7.10
N GLY A 194 -9.26 18.87 -7.96
CA GLY A 194 -7.86 19.24 -8.15
C GLY A 194 -6.93 18.77 -7.03
N ARG A 195 -7.32 17.72 -6.30
CA ARG A 195 -6.52 17.12 -5.22
C ARG A 195 -5.56 16.07 -5.77
N ILE A 196 -4.42 15.91 -5.11
CA ILE A 196 -3.58 14.72 -5.27
C ILE A 196 -4.36 13.53 -4.70
N VAL A 197 -4.33 12.37 -5.37
CA VAL A 197 -5.02 11.16 -4.88
C VAL A 197 -4.05 10.00 -4.75
N ILE A 198 -4.01 9.42 -3.55
CA ILE A 198 -3.21 8.23 -3.23
C ILE A 198 -4.11 7.20 -2.54
N LEU A 199 -3.97 5.94 -2.93
CA LEU A 199 -4.60 4.78 -2.30
C LEU A 199 -3.51 3.84 -1.80
N GLY A 200 -3.49 3.56 -0.51
CA GLY A 200 -2.67 2.49 0.06
C GLY A 200 -3.54 1.43 0.71
N GLY A 201 -3.15 0.16 0.63
CA GLY A 201 -3.86 -0.89 1.36
C GLY A 201 -3.34 -2.29 1.11
N ASP A 202 -3.79 -3.20 1.97
CA ASP A 202 -3.77 -4.64 1.72
C ASP A 202 -5.02 -5.00 0.92
N PHE A 203 -4.81 -5.52 -0.28
CA PHE A 203 -5.88 -5.83 -1.21
C PHE A 203 -6.34 -7.28 -1.14
N ASN A 204 -5.63 -8.15 -0.41
CA ASN A 204 -5.84 -9.59 -0.46
C ASN A 204 -5.92 -10.13 -1.92
N GLU A 205 -5.24 -9.48 -2.87
CA GLU A 205 -5.31 -9.84 -4.29
C GLU A 205 -3.97 -9.50 -4.98
N PRO A 206 -3.37 -10.43 -5.74
CA PRO A 206 -2.15 -10.16 -6.50
C PRO A 206 -2.42 -9.26 -7.71
N SER A 207 -1.36 -8.85 -8.42
CA SER A 207 -1.46 -7.93 -9.54
C SER A 207 -1.46 -8.62 -10.89
N HIS A 208 -2.25 -8.12 -11.85
CA HIS A 208 -2.18 -8.51 -13.26
C HIS A 208 -0.81 -8.21 -13.88
N LEU A 209 -0.03 -7.31 -13.26
CA LEU A 209 1.34 -6.98 -13.67
C LEU A 209 2.37 -7.99 -13.13
N ASP A 210 2.01 -8.77 -12.11
CA ASP A 210 2.91 -9.73 -11.46
C ASP A 210 2.65 -11.17 -11.93
N TRP A 211 1.41 -11.48 -12.31
CA TRP A 211 0.96 -12.77 -12.85
C TRP A 211 0.99 -12.77 -14.38
N ILE A 212 2.20 -12.72 -14.94
CA ILE A 212 2.46 -12.56 -16.37
C ILE A 212 3.13 -13.81 -16.98
N ARG A 213 3.42 -13.77 -18.28
CA ARG A 213 4.02 -14.91 -19.00
C ARG A 213 5.34 -15.37 -18.39
N GLU A 214 6.13 -14.43 -17.89
CA GLU A 214 7.45 -14.62 -17.31
C GLU A 214 7.39 -15.33 -15.96
N THR A 215 6.31 -15.13 -15.19
CA THR A 215 6.14 -15.66 -13.83
C THR A 215 5.12 -16.79 -13.73
N LYS A 216 4.38 -17.12 -14.80
CA LYS A 216 3.32 -18.14 -14.79
C LYS A 216 3.75 -19.52 -14.26
N ASP A 217 5.04 -19.87 -14.37
CA ASP A 217 5.60 -21.16 -13.91
C ASP A 217 6.44 -21.00 -12.63
N LEU A 218 6.42 -19.83 -12.00
CA LEU A 218 7.07 -19.52 -10.72
C LEU A 218 6.02 -19.44 -9.61
N TYR A 219 6.48 -19.49 -8.36
CA TYR A 219 5.68 -19.21 -7.15
C TYR A 219 4.34 -19.96 -7.08
N ASP A 220 4.32 -21.18 -7.63
CA ASP A 220 3.14 -22.03 -7.76
C ASP A 220 1.92 -21.35 -8.44
N HIS A 221 2.18 -20.47 -9.41
CA HIS A 221 1.14 -19.90 -10.29
C HIS A 221 0.50 -20.95 -11.23
N ASN A 222 1.06 -22.17 -11.30
CA ASN A 222 0.51 -23.32 -12.03
C ASN A 222 0.20 -23.07 -13.52
N GLY A 223 1.03 -22.26 -14.17
CA GLY A 223 0.92 -21.93 -15.59
C GLY A 223 -0.12 -20.86 -15.91
N LEU A 224 -0.78 -20.28 -14.91
CA LEU A 224 -1.83 -19.28 -15.08
C LEU A 224 -1.26 -17.87 -15.23
N ILE A 225 -1.92 -17.09 -16.09
CA ILE A 225 -1.70 -15.65 -16.29
C ILE A 225 -3.05 -15.01 -15.96
N ILE A 226 -3.14 -14.33 -14.83
CA ILE A 226 -4.44 -13.93 -14.27
C ILE A 226 -4.56 -12.41 -14.31
N PRO A 227 -5.57 -11.87 -15.01
CA PRO A 227 -5.87 -10.44 -15.00
C PRO A 227 -6.67 -10.10 -13.73
N TRP A 228 -5.99 -10.13 -12.57
CA TRP A 228 -6.60 -9.88 -11.27
C TRP A 228 -7.46 -8.61 -11.27
N THR A 229 -8.71 -8.77 -10.81
CA THR A 229 -9.81 -7.85 -11.08
C THR A 229 -9.56 -6.45 -10.53
N VAL A 230 -9.14 -6.33 -9.27
CA VAL A 230 -8.99 -5.06 -8.56
C VAL A 230 -7.82 -4.23 -9.10
N PRO A 231 -6.57 -4.74 -9.18
CA PRO A 231 -5.48 -3.97 -9.76
C PRO A 231 -5.73 -3.58 -11.22
N LEU A 232 -6.38 -4.43 -12.00
CA LEU A 232 -6.75 -4.12 -13.38
C LEU A 232 -7.84 -3.03 -13.46
N MET A 233 -8.80 -3.00 -12.53
CA MET A 233 -9.79 -1.91 -12.46
C MET A 233 -9.13 -0.56 -12.16
N LEU A 234 -8.13 -0.53 -11.27
CA LEU A 234 -7.38 0.68 -10.95
C LEU A 234 -6.55 1.17 -12.14
N ASP A 235 -5.82 0.27 -12.80
CA ASP A 235 -5.06 0.55 -14.03
C ASP A 235 -5.97 1.14 -15.12
N ASN A 236 -7.12 0.49 -15.39
CA ASN A 236 -8.12 1.00 -16.33
C ASN A 236 -8.74 2.35 -15.92
N ALA A 237 -8.74 2.69 -14.62
CA ALA A 237 -9.17 3.99 -14.11
C ALA A 237 -8.06 5.05 -14.14
N GLY A 238 -6.84 4.70 -14.57
CA GLY A 238 -5.70 5.58 -14.72
C GLY A 238 -4.84 5.74 -13.46
N PHE A 239 -4.99 4.86 -12.47
CA PHE A 239 -4.09 4.80 -11.32
C PHE A 239 -2.82 4.05 -11.67
N VAL A 240 -1.71 4.50 -11.11
CA VAL A 240 -0.38 3.93 -11.32
C VAL A 240 0.04 3.17 -10.07
N ASP A 241 0.41 1.90 -10.24
CA ASP A 241 1.06 1.07 -9.21
C ASP A 241 2.48 1.60 -8.98
N THR A 242 2.71 2.22 -7.83
CA THR A 242 3.99 2.89 -7.54
C THR A 242 5.18 1.93 -7.54
N TYR A 243 5.00 0.70 -7.06
CA TYR A 243 6.08 -0.26 -6.97
C TYR A 243 6.48 -0.75 -8.36
N ARG A 244 5.49 -1.10 -9.18
CA ARG A 244 5.74 -1.64 -10.53
C ARG A 244 6.16 -0.56 -11.53
N GLU A 245 5.79 0.71 -11.31
CA GLU A 245 6.33 1.86 -12.06
C GLU A 245 7.84 2.02 -11.82
N GLN A 246 8.30 1.88 -10.58
CA GLN A 246 9.74 1.97 -10.25
C GLN A 246 10.51 0.70 -10.64
N PHE A 247 9.90 -0.48 -10.46
CA PHE A 247 10.54 -1.77 -10.68
C PHE A 247 9.73 -2.63 -11.65
N PRO A 248 9.78 -2.35 -12.96
CA PRO A 248 8.97 -3.07 -13.95
C PRO A 248 9.41 -4.53 -14.18
N ASP A 249 10.63 -4.91 -13.81
CA ASP A 249 11.13 -6.28 -13.97
C ASP A 249 10.70 -7.18 -12.79
N VAL A 250 9.64 -7.94 -13.00
CA VAL A 250 9.04 -8.86 -12.02
C VAL A 250 9.98 -9.98 -11.57
N LEU A 251 11.00 -10.33 -12.35
CA LEU A 251 11.89 -11.46 -12.03
C LEU A 251 12.98 -11.05 -11.03
N SER A 252 13.52 -9.85 -11.19
CA SER A 252 14.50 -9.28 -10.27
C SER A 252 13.83 -8.60 -9.07
N HIS A 253 12.65 -8.02 -9.27
CA HIS A 253 11.90 -7.27 -8.26
C HIS A 253 10.46 -7.80 -8.10
N PRO A 254 10.26 -9.01 -7.55
CA PRO A 254 8.91 -9.54 -7.34
C PRO A 254 8.13 -8.73 -6.31
N GLY A 255 8.79 -8.07 -5.36
CA GLY A 255 8.14 -7.18 -4.39
C GLY A 255 7.23 -7.88 -3.39
N PHE A 256 7.53 -9.12 -2.99
CA PHE A 256 6.67 -9.92 -2.10
C PHE A 256 6.39 -9.26 -0.76
N THR A 257 5.11 -9.02 -0.48
CA THR A 257 4.65 -8.42 0.77
C THR A 257 4.07 -9.45 1.73
N PHE A 258 3.60 -10.60 1.23
CA PHE A 258 3.05 -11.67 2.06
C PHE A 258 3.53 -13.05 1.58
N PRO A 259 3.72 -14.04 2.47
CA PRO A 259 3.87 -13.94 3.91
C PRO A 259 5.31 -13.57 4.31
N ALA A 260 5.44 -12.60 5.21
CA ALA A 260 6.71 -12.18 5.80
C ALA A 260 7.18 -13.17 6.89
N ASP A 261 8.49 -13.31 7.02
CA ASP A 261 9.08 -14.03 8.15
C ASP A 261 8.91 -13.24 9.44
N ASN A 262 8.35 -13.88 10.47
CA ASN A 262 8.37 -13.37 11.84
C ASN A 262 9.02 -14.41 12.78
N PRO A 263 10.26 -14.18 13.25
CA PRO A 263 10.99 -15.14 14.09
C PRO A 263 10.32 -15.44 15.44
N LEU A 264 9.44 -14.55 15.92
CA LEU A 264 8.74 -14.72 17.19
C LEU A 264 7.49 -15.61 17.07
N ILE A 265 7.10 -15.96 15.85
CA ILE A 265 5.84 -16.64 15.56
C ILE A 265 6.11 -17.99 14.90
N PRO A 266 5.49 -19.09 15.36
CA PRO A 266 5.61 -20.40 14.70
C PRO A 266 5.19 -20.33 13.23
N VAL A 267 5.90 -21.05 12.36
CA VAL A 267 5.70 -20.96 10.90
C VAL A 267 4.28 -21.35 10.49
N GLU A 268 3.67 -22.32 11.18
CA GLU A 268 2.28 -22.76 10.96
C GLU A 268 1.22 -21.68 11.22
N ARG A 269 1.60 -20.54 11.80
CA ARG A 269 0.74 -19.36 11.99
C ARG A 269 1.04 -18.23 11.01
N LEU A 270 2.04 -18.40 10.15
CA LEU A 270 2.49 -17.43 9.16
C LEU A 270 2.22 -17.93 7.73
N THR A 271 1.58 -19.09 7.58
CA THR A 271 1.30 -19.68 6.28
C THR A 271 -0.10 -20.26 6.25
N TRP A 272 -0.76 -20.09 5.11
CA TRP A 272 -2.11 -20.58 4.86
C TRP A 272 -2.13 -21.73 3.84
N THR A 273 -1.07 -21.87 3.05
CA THR A 273 -0.86 -22.95 2.08
C THR A 273 0.45 -23.68 2.36
N PRO A 274 0.49 -24.52 3.40
CA PRO A 274 1.75 -25.06 3.93
C PRO A 274 2.59 -25.86 2.92
N ASP A 275 1.98 -26.41 1.86
CA ASP A 275 2.64 -27.21 0.83
C ASP A 275 2.93 -26.43 -0.47
N ALA A 276 2.80 -25.10 -0.47
CA ALA A 276 2.99 -24.24 -1.65
C ALA A 276 3.84 -22.99 -1.36
N ASP A 277 4.28 -22.34 -2.43
CA ASP A 277 4.86 -21.01 -2.43
C ASP A 277 3.77 -19.94 -2.56
N GLU A 278 3.19 -19.48 -1.45
CA GLU A 278 2.18 -18.40 -1.40
C GLU A 278 2.74 -16.99 -1.34
N ARG A 279 4.01 -16.82 -1.69
CA ARG A 279 4.57 -15.49 -1.75
C ARG A 279 3.92 -14.71 -2.89
N ASP A 280 3.31 -13.60 -2.56
CA ASP A 280 2.70 -12.66 -3.48
C ASP A 280 2.87 -11.23 -2.96
N ARG A 281 2.73 -10.28 -3.87
CA ARG A 281 2.57 -8.88 -3.52
C ARG A 281 1.08 -8.59 -3.48
N ILE A 282 0.57 -8.28 -2.30
CA ILE A 282 -0.86 -7.98 -2.06
C ILE A 282 -1.06 -6.64 -1.34
N ASP A 283 0.03 -6.01 -0.94
CA ASP A 283 0.06 -4.71 -0.30
C ASP A 283 0.56 -3.65 -1.28
N TYR A 284 -0.21 -2.57 -1.46
CA TYR A 284 0.03 -1.62 -2.56
C TYR A 284 -0.04 -0.17 -2.11
N ILE A 285 0.64 0.67 -2.89
CA ILE A 285 0.35 2.11 -2.98
C ILE A 285 0.13 2.44 -4.46
N PHE A 286 -1.05 2.98 -4.77
CA PHE A 286 -1.44 3.52 -6.06
C PHE A 286 -1.58 5.04 -5.98
N TYR A 287 -1.25 5.74 -7.06
CA TYR A 287 -1.52 7.18 -7.17
C TYR A 287 -2.16 7.53 -8.51
N TYR A 288 -2.94 8.61 -8.54
CA TYR A 288 -3.42 9.18 -9.80
C TYR A 288 -2.41 10.24 -10.29
N PRO A 289 -1.98 10.22 -11.56
CA PRO A 289 -1.06 11.21 -12.10
C PRO A 289 -1.55 12.64 -11.86
N TYR A 290 -0.68 13.49 -11.31
CA TYR A 290 -0.99 14.87 -10.96
C TYR A 290 0.10 15.82 -11.48
N PRO A 291 -0.23 16.98 -12.06
CA PRO A 291 0.77 17.93 -12.55
C PRO A 291 1.72 18.39 -11.43
N GLY A 292 3.02 18.14 -11.60
CA GLY A 292 4.05 18.48 -10.63
C GLY A 292 4.25 17.44 -9.52
N LEU A 293 3.52 16.32 -9.53
CA LEU A 293 3.79 15.17 -8.67
C LEU A 293 4.70 14.18 -9.41
N GLU A 294 5.83 13.85 -8.80
CA GLU A 294 6.82 12.91 -9.32
C GLU A 294 7.02 11.78 -8.30
N LEU A 295 6.95 10.53 -8.77
CA LEU A 295 7.32 9.35 -8.00
C LEU A 295 8.84 9.23 -7.98
N LEU A 296 9.46 9.29 -6.79
CA LEU A 296 10.92 9.29 -6.66
C LEU A 296 11.51 7.91 -6.40
N ASP A 297 10.86 7.12 -5.55
CA ASP A 297 11.36 5.81 -5.12
C ASP A 297 10.26 5.01 -4.41
N ALA A 298 10.42 3.69 -4.35
CA ALA A 298 9.58 2.76 -3.60
C ALA A 298 10.46 1.67 -2.95
N ALA A 299 10.06 1.16 -1.79
CA ALA A 299 10.78 0.09 -1.11
C ALA A 299 9.84 -0.84 -0.34
N VAL A 300 10.21 -2.12 -0.27
CA VAL A 300 9.56 -3.10 0.60
C VAL A 300 10.01 -2.82 2.03
N PHE A 301 9.07 -2.48 2.90
CA PHE A 301 9.32 -2.20 4.30
C PHE A 301 9.02 -3.44 5.14
N GLY A 302 10.07 -4.12 5.60
CA GLY A 302 9.92 -5.36 6.36
C GLY A 302 11.17 -6.23 6.32
N PRO A 303 11.14 -7.38 7.00
CA PRO A 303 12.25 -8.32 6.98
C PRO A 303 12.49 -8.85 5.56
N ARG A 304 13.75 -9.14 5.23
CA ARG A 304 14.08 -9.85 3.98
C ARG A 304 13.61 -11.31 3.99
N GLY A 305 13.21 -11.83 5.14
CA GLY A 305 12.66 -13.17 5.25
C GLY A 305 11.20 -13.23 4.81
N SER A 306 10.82 -14.36 4.22
CA SER A 306 9.44 -14.75 3.89
C SER A 306 9.19 -16.19 4.31
N ILE A 307 7.93 -16.62 4.24
CA ILE A 307 7.57 -18.04 4.35
C ILE A 307 7.30 -18.61 2.96
N CYS A 308 7.83 -19.79 2.68
CA CYS A 308 7.63 -20.52 1.43
C CYS A 308 7.64 -22.02 1.75
N ASN A 309 6.61 -22.77 1.33
CA ASN A 309 6.50 -24.22 1.59
C ASN A 309 6.69 -24.57 3.09
N SER A 310 6.05 -23.80 3.99
CA SER A 310 6.23 -23.89 5.45
C SER A 310 7.69 -23.79 5.93
N GLN A 311 8.56 -23.13 5.19
CA GLN A 311 9.95 -22.85 5.58
C GLN A 311 10.20 -21.36 5.60
N ARG A 312 11.04 -20.91 6.54
CA ARG A 312 11.60 -19.56 6.50
C ARG A 312 12.65 -19.49 5.41
N VAL A 313 12.48 -18.59 4.47
CA VAL A 313 13.41 -18.35 3.36
C VAL A 313 13.85 -16.89 3.37
N THR A 314 15.06 -16.62 2.91
CA THR A 314 15.53 -15.25 2.70
C THR A 314 15.37 -14.91 1.22
N GLU A 315 14.75 -13.77 0.92
CA GLU A 315 14.59 -13.31 -0.46
C GLU A 315 15.97 -13.04 -1.11
N ALA A 316 16.17 -13.66 -2.26
CA ALA A 316 17.37 -13.52 -3.10
C ALA A 316 17.06 -12.68 -4.34
N THR A 317 16.43 -11.54 -4.12
CA THR A 317 15.93 -10.60 -5.12
C THR A 317 16.72 -9.30 -5.10
N GLU A 318 16.47 -8.43 -6.07
CA GLU A 318 17.04 -7.08 -6.13
C GLU A 318 16.12 -6.03 -5.48
N ASP A 319 14.98 -6.45 -4.89
CA ASP A 319 14.04 -5.54 -4.23
C ASP A 319 14.76 -4.64 -3.21
N PRO A 320 14.52 -3.32 -3.21
CA PRO A 320 14.99 -2.45 -2.16
C PRO A 320 14.21 -2.73 -0.87
N PHE A 321 14.91 -3.20 0.16
CA PHE A 321 14.34 -3.44 1.48
C PHE A 321 14.72 -2.35 2.47
N ILE A 322 13.72 -1.95 3.27
CA ILE A 322 13.92 -1.21 4.52
C ILE A 322 13.64 -2.19 5.65
N GLU A 323 14.69 -2.84 6.14
CA GLU A 323 14.57 -3.86 7.20
C GLU A 323 14.30 -3.20 8.57
N PRO A 324 13.48 -3.84 9.44
CA PRO A 324 13.20 -3.31 10.78
C PRO A 324 14.44 -3.31 11.66
N LEU A 325 14.50 -2.38 12.62
CA LEU A 325 15.62 -2.33 13.59
C LEU A 325 15.37 -3.19 14.83
N GLY A 326 14.14 -3.63 15.04
CA GLY A 326 13.71 -4.37 16.22
C GLY A 326 12.72 -5.49 15.90
N VAL A 327 11.74 -5.66 16.77
CA VAL A 327 10.66 -6.64 16.56
C VAL A 327 9.90 -6.31 15.29
N TRP A 328 9.63 -7.31 14.45
CA TRP A 328 8.69 -7.16 13.35
C TRP A 328 7.27 -7.47 13.85
N PRO A 329 6.29 -6.58 13.69
CA PRO A 329 5.01 -6.70 14.41
C PRO A 329 3.93 -7.51 13.69
N THR A 330 4.17 -7.95 12.46
CA THR A 330 3.14 -8.48 11.54
C THR A 330 3.69 -9.66 10.73
N ASP A 331 2.80 -10.37 10.03
CA ASP A 331 3.07 -11.37 8.99
C ASP A 331 3.07 -10.78 7.57
N HIS A 332 2.83 -9.47 7.42
CA HIS A 332 3.02 -8.74 6.16
C HIS A 332 4.36 -8.00 6.11
N LYS A 333 4.75 -7.54 4.93
CA LYS A 333 5.70 -6.44 4.70
C LYS A 333 4.90 -5.24 4.19
N GLY A 334 5.25 -4.04 4.60
CA GLY A 334 4.67 -2.82 4.05
C GLY A 334 5.35 -2.36 2.77
N VAL A 335 4.84 -1.27 2.21
CA VAL A 335 5.46 -0.57 1.07
C VAL A 335 5.63 0.90 1.45
N LEU A 336 6.86 1.41 1.38
CA LEU A 336 7.17 2.83 1.60
C LEU A 336 7.48 3.49 0.26
N VAL A 337 6.76 4.56 -0.06
CA VAL A 337 6.92 5.32 -1.31
C VAL A 337 7.26 6.76 -1.01
N ARG A 338 8.15 7.34 -1.82
CA ARG A 338 8.53 8.75 -1.74
C ARG A 338 8.14 9.49 -3.02
N PHE A 339 7.55 10.66 -2.86
CA PHE A 339 7.15 11.55 -3.93
C PHE A 339 7.84 12.90 -3.81
N LEU A 340 7.94 13.62 -4.92
CA LEU A 340 8.28 15.04 -5.00
C LEU A 340 7.09 15.82 -5.54
N LEU A 341 6.70 16.88 -4.84
CA LEU A 341 5.70 17.85 -5.27
C LEU A 341 6.39 19.17 -5.66
N GLN A 342 6.33 19.53 -6.94
CA GLN A 342 7.05 20.68 -7.52
C GLN A 342 6.38 22.04 -7.32
#